data_AF-A0A258LBH1-F1
#
_entry.id   AF-A0A258LBH1-F1
#
_cell.length_a   1.000
_cell.length_b   1.000
_cell.length_c   1.000
_cell.angle_alpha   90.00
_cell.angle_beta   90.00
_cell.angle_gamma   90.00
#
_symmetry.space_group_name_H-M   'P 1'
#
loop_
_entity.id
_entity.type
_entity.pdbx_description
1 polymer ?
#
loop_
_entity_poly.entity_id
_entity_poly.type
_entity_poly.pdbx_seq_one_letter_code
_entity_poly.pdbx_strand_id
1 'polypeptide(L)'
;EDYKHAVQSYGQALEIQSKSGIPDAVLQGRVQYNIATNLFLFGLSRDLNDDGSLKEETKYSFTQAKAAFEQSLRLNPEDRRAKFNLSLLNSVTPINMKNAPKDQSGVELSNLPVGLP
;
A
#
# COMPACT_ATOMS: atom_id res chain seq x y z
N GLU A 1 15.16 2.82 -6.01
CA GLU A 1 15.33 3.63 -4.79
C GLU A 1 14.07 4.46 -4.46
N ASP A 2 13.47 5.20 -5.39
CA ASP A 2 12.40 6.18 -5.07
C ASP A 2 11.07 5.62 -4.54
N TYR A 3 10.65 4.40 -4.92
CA TYR A 3 9.31 3.90 -4.58
C TYR A 3 9.07 3.75 -3.07
N LYS A 4 10.06 3.29 -2.31
CA LYS A 4 9.92 3.10 -0.86
C LYS A 4 9.76 4.45 -0.14
N HIS A 5 10.55 5.44 -0.55
CA HIS A 5 10.43 6.80 -0.03
C HIS A 5 9.08 7.42 -0.37
N ALA A 6 8.60 7.26 -1.61
CA ALA A 6 7.28 7.73 -2.00
C ALA A 6 6.16 7.13 -1.14
N VAL A 7 6.19 5.80 -0.92
CA VAL A 7 5.21 5.11 -0.06
C VAL A 7 5.23 5.65 1.36
N GLN A 8 6.42 5.88 1.93
CA GLN A 8 6.57 6.47 3.27
C GLN A 8 5.99 7.89 3.33
N SER A 9 6.31 8.76 2.36
CA SER A 9 5.78 10.13 2.30
C SER A 9 4.26 10.16 2.19
N TYR A 10 3.66 9.25 1.40
CA TYR A 10 2.20 9.15 1.32
C TYR A 10 1.57 8.58 2.60
N GLY A 11 2.24 7.66 3.29
CA GLY A 11 1.82 7.18 4.61
C GLY A 11 1.75 8.32 5.63
N GLN A 12 2.77 9.18 5.66
CA GLN A 12 2.77 10.38 6.50
C GLN A 12 1.65 11.36 6.11
N ALA A 13 1.42 11.56 4.81
CA ALA A 13 0.33 12.44 4.35
C ALA A 13 -1.05 11.94 4.82
N LEU A 14 -1.29 10.63 4.82
CA LEU A 14 -2.52 10.03 5.36
C LEU A 14 -2.65 10.27 6.87
N GLU A 15 -1.56 10.12 7.62
CA GLU A 15 -1.55 10.33 9.06
C GLU A 15 -1.79 11.80 9.44
N ILE A 16 -1.18 12.74 8.73
CA ILE A 16 -1.40 14.18 8.95
C ILE A 16 -2.87 14.51 8.67
N GLN A 17 -3.43 13.99 7.59
CA GLN A 17 -4.80 14.28 7.20
C GLN A 17 -5.81 13.66 8.19
N SER A 18 -5.57 12.45 8.69
CA SER A 18 -6.42 11.85 9.72
C SER A 18 -6.41 12.63 11.04
N LYS A 19 -5.28 13.27 11.39
CA LYS A 19 -5.14 14.14 12.57
C LYS A 19 -5.69 15.56 12.39
N SER A 20 -5.91 16.01 11.15
CA SER A 20 -6.36 17.38 10.85
C SER A 20 -7.82 17.69 11.25
N GLY A 21 -8.60 16.67 11.63
CA GLY A 21 -9.99 16.82 12.06
C GLY A 21 -11.02 17.01 10.94
N ILE A 22 -10.58 17.14 9.69
CA ILE A 22 -11.45 17.23 8.51
C ILE A 22 -11.08 16.10 7.53
N PRO A 23 -11.77 14.94 7.61
CA PRO A 23 -11.55 13.85 6.67
C PRO A 23 -11.99 14.26 5.25
N ASP A 24 -11.05 14.26 4.30
CA ASP A 24 -11.35 14.35 2.88
C ASP A 24 -11.17 12.97 2.25
N ALA A 25 -12.28 12.26 2.04
CA ALA A 25 -12.29 10.92 1.46
C ALA A 25 -11.74 10.90 0.03
N VAL A 26 -11.95 11.97 -0.75
CA VAL A 26 -11.45 12.05 -2.13
C VAL A 26 -9.93 12.18 -2.12
N LEU A 27 -9.39 13.03 -1.25
CA LEU A 27 -7.94 13.16 -1.07
C LEU A 27 -7.33 11.85 -0.54
N GLN A 28 -7.91 11.23 0.48
CA GLN A 28 -7.46 9.93 0.99
C GLN A 28 -7.45 8.88 -0.13
N GLY A 29 -8.50 8.84 -0.95
CA GLY A 29 -8.62 7.91 -2.08
C GLY A 29 -7.49 8.10 -3.09
N ARG A 30 -7.10 9.35 -3.38
CA ARG A 30 -5.95 9.67 -4.24
C ARG A 30 -4.62 9.27 -3.63
N VAL A 31 -4.43 9.50 -2.33
CA VAL A 31 -3.19 9.11 -1.64
C VAL A 31 -3.06 7.58 -1.62
N GLN A 32 -4.14 6.85 -1.34
CA GLN A 32 -4.19 5.39 -1.40
C GLN A 32 -3.89 4.87 -2.82
N TYR A 33 -4.44 5.50 -3.86
CA TYR A 33 -4.10 5.18 -5.26
C TYR A 33 -2.60 5.35 -5.54
N ASN A 34 -1.98 6.43 -5.04
CA ASN A 34 -0.55 6.68 -5.25
C ASN A 34 0.33 5.67 -4.49
N ILE A 35 -0.04 5.31 -3.25
CA ILE A 35 0.61 4.23 -2.48
C ILE A 35 0.55 2.93 -3.27
N ALA A 36 -0.65 2.54 -3.72
CA ALA A 36 -0.88 1.32 -4.47
C ALA A 36 -0.04 1.28 -5.76
N THR A 37 0.00 2.38 -6.50
CA THR A 37 0.77 2.49 -7.75
C THR A 37 2.26 2.36 -7.51
N ASN A 38 2.82 3.01 -6.48
CA ASN A 38 4.24 2.90 -6.17
C ASN A 38 4.63 1.49 -5.68
N LEU A 39 3.79 0.85 -4.87
CA LEU A 39 3.99 -0.54 -4.44
C LEU A 39 3.90 -1.51 -5.61
N PHE A 40 2.97 -1.28 -6.53
CA PHE A 40 2.82 -2.12 -7.70
C PHE A 40 4.03 -2.01 -8.63
N LEU A 41 4.47 -0.79 -8.94
CA LEU A 41 5.68 -0.55 -9.74
C LEU A 41 6.93 -1.09 -9.05
N PHE A 42 7.04 -0.95 -7.73
CA PHE A 42 8.13 -1.54 -6.97
C PHE A 42 8.15 -3.07 -7.11
N GLY A 43 7.00 -3.73 -6.97
CA GLY A 43 6.89 -5.17 -7.17
C GLY A 43 7.25 -5.61 -8.60
N LEU A 44 6.82 -4.86 -9.62
CA LEU A 44 7.16 -5.13 -11.02
C LEU A 44 8.65 -4.90 -11.33
N SER A 45 9.30 -3.96 -10.64
CA SER A 45 10.72 -3.65 -10.83
C SER A 45 11.65 -4.70 -10.23
N ARG A 46 11.13 -5.65 -9.44
CA ARG A 46 11.93 -6.67 -8.77
C ARG A 46 11.79 -8.04 -9.42
N ASP A 47 12.95 -8.62 -9.70
CA ASP A 47 13.10 -9.87 -10.43
C ASP A 47 12.47 -11.09 -9.72
N LEU A 48 12.22 -12.09 -10.55
CA LEU A 48 11.92 -13.45 -10.14
C LEU A 48 13.14 -14.08 -9.43
N ASN A 49 12.91 -15.14 -8.67
CA ASN A 49 13.95 -16.09 -8.32
C ASN A 49 14.46 -16.79 -9.59
N ASP A 50 15.59 -17.49 -9.48
CA ASP A 50 16.19 -18.23 -10.61
C ASP A 50 15.24 -19.29 -11.21
N ASP A 51 14.29 -19.78 -10.41
CA ASP A 51 13.26 -20.74 -10.82
C ASP A 51 12.02 -20.09 -11.47
N GLY A 52 12.04 -18.77 -11.68
CA GLY A 52 10.92 -18.01 -12.24
C GLY A 52 9.79 -17.70 -11.26
N SER A 53 9.92 -18.06 -9.98
CA SER A 53 8.94 -17.71 -8.95
C SER A 53 9.11 -16.27 -8.45
N LEU A 54 8.02 -15.65 -7.95
CA LEU A 54 8.12 -14.32 -7.34
C LEU A 54 8.97 -14.35 -6.06
N LYS A 55 9.86 -13.37 -5.91
CA LYS A 55 10.53 -13.08 -4.63
C LYS A 55 9.52 -12.71 -3.54
N GLU A 56 9.84 -12.99 -2.28
CA GLU A 56 9.03 -12.68 -1.10
C GLU A 56 8.59 -11.20 -1.07
N GLU A 57 9.55 -10.30 -1.33
CA GLU A 57 9.33 -8.86 -1.34
C GLU A 57 8.36 -8.41 -2.43
N THR A 58 8.40 -9.06 -3.60
CA THR A 58 7.47 -8.79 -4.70
C THR A 58 6.06 -9.24 -4.30
N LYS A 59 5.92 -10.43 -3.68
CA LYS A 59 4.63 -10.92 -3.17
C LYS A 59 4.05 -9.98 -2.11
N TYR A 60 4.90 -9.51 -1.18
CA TYR A 60 4.51 -8.53 -0.17
C TYR A 60 4.03 -7.23 -0.83
N SER A 61 4.79 -6.71 -1.80
CA SER A 61 4.45 -5.47 -2.51
C SER A 61 3.14 -5.57 -3.29
N PHE A 62 2.89 -6.68 -3.98
CA PHE A 62 1.61 -6.93 -4.65
C PHE A 62 0.45 -7.04 -3.66
N THR A 63 0.65 -7.71 -2.52
CA THR A 63 -0.36 -7.81 -1.46
C THR A 63 -0.74 -6.42 -0.93
N GLN A 64 0.26 -5.58 -0.63
CA GLN A 64 0.04 -4.21 -0.15
C GLN A 64 -0.59 -3.31 -1.22
N ALA A 65 -0.13 -3.42 -2.48
CA ALA A 65 -0.70 -2.68 -3.59
C ALA A 65 -2.20 -2.99 -3.78
N LYS A 66 -2.57 -4.27 -3.67
CA LYS A 66 -3.96 -4.72 -3.78
C LYS A 66 -4.84 -4.06 -2.70
N ALA A 67 -4.42 -4.14 -1.44
CA ALA A 67 -5.15 -3.56 -0.32
C ALA A 67 -5.32 -2.03 -0.47
N ALA A 68 -4.29 -1.34 -0.95
CA ALA A 68 -4.33 0.10 -1.18
C ALA A 68 -5.23 0.50 -2.37
N PHE A 69 -5.24 -0.26 -3.48
CA PHE A 69 -6.21 -0.05 -4.56
C PHE A 69 -7.64 -0.29 -4.11
N GLU A 70 -7.89 -1.35 -3.35
CA GLU A 70 -9.21 -1.64 -2.78
C GLU A 70 -9.66 -0.51 -1.84
N GLN A 71 -8.78 0.00 -0.99
CA GLN A 71 -9.08 1.16 -0.13
C GLN A 71 -9.35 2.41 -0.95
N SER A 72 -8.59 2.67 -2.01
CA SER A 72 -8.83 3.78 -2.93
C SER A 72 -10.24 3.70 -3.54
N LEU A 73 -10.66 2.51 -3.99
CA LEU A 73 -12.00 2.28 -4.54
C LEU A 73 -13.12 2.33 -3.50
N ARG A 74 -12.85 1.97 -2.23
CA ARG A 74 -13.81 2.21 -1.14
C ARG A 74 -14.09 3.70 -0.93
N LEU A 75 -13.07 4.54 -1.08
CA LEU A 75 -13.15 5.99 -0.88
C LEU A 75 -13.64 6.74 -2.13
N ASN A 76 -13.32 6.23 -3.32
CA ASN A 76 -13.78 6.76 -4.60
C ASN A 76 -14.13 5.62 -5.57
N PRO A 77 -15.36 5.08 -5.50
CA PRO A 77 -15.79 3.95 -6.32
C PRO A 77 -15.75 4.20 -7.82
N GLU A 78 -15.73 5.46 -8.26
CA GLU A 78 -15.74 5.84 -9.67
C GLU A 78 -14.34 6.03 -10.29
N ASP A 79 -13.26 5.85 -9.52
CA ASP A 79 -11.91 5.98 -10.06
C ASP A 79 -11.56 4.85 -11.04
N ARG A 80 -11.74 5.13 -12.34
CA ARG A 80 -11.43 4.19 -13.42
C ARG A 80 -9.96 3.77 -13.44
N ARG A 81 -9.04 4.61 -12.97
CA ARG A 81 -7.61 4.29 -12.93
C ARG A 81 -7.32 3.24 -11.87
N ALA A 82 -7.94 3.38 -10.70
CA ALA A 82 -7.83 2.39 -9.63
C ALA A 82 -8.45 1.04 -10.06
N LYS A 83 -9.61 1.04 -10.75
CA LYS A 83 -10.21 -0.18 -11.31
C LYS A 83 -9.27 -0.87 -12.31
N PHE A 84 -8.73 -0.10 -13.26
CA PHE A 84 -7.82 -0.62 -14.28
C PHE A 84 -6.54 -1.19 -13.68
N ASN A 85 -5.87 -0.44 -12.79
CA ASN A 85 -4.62 -0.90 -12.17
C ASN A 85 -4.83 -2.10 -11.25
N LEU A 86 -5.96 -2.18 -10.54
CA LEU A 86 -6.29 -3.37 -9.75
C LEU A 86 -6.51 -4.60 -10.65
N SER A 87 -7.16 -4.42 -11.81
CA SER A 87 -7.30 -5.49 -12.80
C SER A 87 -5.93 -5.94 -13.33
N LEU A 88 -5.04 -5.00 -13.64
CA LEU A 88 -3.68 -5.31 -14.10
C LEU A 88 -2.88 -6.05 -13.02
N LEU A 89 -2.91 -5.58 -11.77
CA LEU A 89 -2.29 -6.26 -10.63
C LEU A 89 -2.80 -7.71 -10.49
N ASN A 90 -4.12 -7.92 -10.57
CA ASN A 90 -4.70 -9.25 -10.50
C ASN A 90 -4.27 -10.16 -11.66
N SER A 91 -4.02 -9.60 -12.86
CA SER A 91 -3.57 -10.37 -14.03
C SER A 91 -2.11 -10.85 -13.93
N VAL A 92 -1.25 -10.11 -13.22
CA VAL A 92 0.17 -10.46 -13.07
C VAL A 92 0.46 -11.19 -11.77
N THR A 93 -0.49 -11.24 -10.84
CA THR A 93 -0.36 -11.95 -9.57
C THR A 93 -0.76 -13.42 -9.76
N PRO A 94 0.10 -14.41 -9.45
CA PRO A 94 -0.25 -15.82 -9.56
C PRO A 94 -1.47 -16.18 -8.70
N ILE A 95 -2.39 -16.99 -9.25
CA ILE A 95 -3.66 -17.37 -8.60
C ILE A 95 -3.45 -18.03 -7.22
N ASN A 96 -2.33 -18.73 -7.04
CA ASN A 96 -1.96 -19.42 -5.79
C ASN A 96 -0.90 -18.66 -4.98
N MET A 97 -0.73 -17.35 -5.20
CA MET A 97 0.17 -16.55 -4.38
C MET A 97 -0.33 -16.58 -2.94
N LYS A 98 0.40 -17.26 -2.05
CA LYS A 98 0.18 -17.13 -0.62
C LYS A 98 0.44 -15.66 -0.27
N ASN A 99 -0.53 -15.02 0.36
CA ASN A 99 -0.33 -13.67 0.91
C ASN A 99 0.93 -13.72 1.78
N ALA A 100 1.79 -12.71 1.62
CA ALA A 100 2.89 -12.54 2.54
C ALA A 100 2.32 -12.49 3.97
N PRO A 101 2.99 -13.08 4.98
CA PRO A 101 2.59 -12.92 6.36
C PRO A 101 2.34 -11.44 6.62
N LYS A 102 1.18 -11.10 7.20
CA LYS A 102 0.99 -9.76 7.73
C LYS A 102 2.03 -9.64 8.84
N ASP A 103 3.17 -9.02 8.56
CA ASP A 103 3.96 -8.48 9.65
C ASP A 103 3.02 -7.54 10.38
N GLN A 104 2.63 -7.97 11.58
CA GLN A 104 2.14 -7.08 12.61
C GLN A 104 3.34 -6.22 13.04
N SER A 105 3.93 -5.45 12.13
CA SER A 105 4.52 -4.18 12.50
C SER A 105 3.35 -3.22 12.74
N GLY A 106 2.49 -3.59 13.68
CA GLY A 106 1.85 -2.62 14.53
C GLY A 106 3.01 -1.89 15.16
N VAL A 107 3.31 -0.72 14.62
CA VAL A 107 4.02 0.28 15.38
C VAL A 107 3.06 0.61 16.53
N GLU A 108 3.12 -0.21 17.58
CA GLU A 108 2.59 0.12 18.89
C GLU A 108 3.40 1.33 19.35
N LEU A 109 2.94 2.54 19.04
CA LEU A 109 3.32 3.75 19.76
C LEU A 109 2.67 3.75 21.15
N SER A 110 2.83 2.65 21.88
CA SER A 110 2.36 2.52 23.25
C SER A 110 3.57 2.69 24.17
N ASN A 111 3.47 3.72 25.00
CA ASN A 111 4.22 3.96 26.25
C ASN A 111 5.50 4.81 26.13
N LEU A 112 5.32 6.09 25.81
CA LEU A 112 6.07 7.10 26.57
C LEU A 112 5.28 7.38 27.86
N PRO A 113 5.79 7.03 29.06
CA PRO A 113 5.14 7.46 30.29
C PRO A 113 5.21 8.98 30.37
N VAL A 114 4.04 9.64 30.35
CA VAL A 114 3.91 11.03 30.80
C VAL A 114 4.08 11.01 32.31
N GLY A 115 5.34 11.06 32.75
CA GLY A 115 5.69 11.44 34.10
C GLY A 115 5.80 12.96 34.17
N LEU A 116 4.73 13.62 34.58
CA LEU A 116 4.81 14.86 35.35
C LEU A 116 4.52 14.47 36.81
N PRO A 117 5.28 14.98 37.78
CA PRO A 117 5.17 16.39 38.19
C PRO A 117 6.42 17.23 37.99
#